data_AF-A0A973HK07-F1
#
_entry.id   AF-A0A973HK07-F1
#
_cell.length_a   1.000
_cell.length_b   1.000
_cell.length_c   1.000
_cell.angle_alpha   90.00
_cell.angle_beta   90.00
_cell.angle_gamma   90.00
#
_symmetry.space_group_name_H-M   'P 1'
#
loop_
_entity.id
_entity.type
_entity.pdbx_description
1 polymer ?
#
loop_
_entity_poly.entity_id
_entity_poly.type
_entity_poly.pdbx_seq_one_letter_code
_entity_poly.pdbx_strand_id
1 'polypeptide(L)' 'MAKSQKIKIGSSDDIYSIMQSVVMREERIERDRELFWTICVDNAYRITNIERVSMGTVN' A
#
# COMPACT_ATOMS: atom_id res chain seq x y z
N MET A 1 -17.66 -16.90 -13.44
CA MET A 1 -17.46 -16.29 -12.10
C MET A 1 -16.00 -15.84 -11.99
N ALA A 2 -15.68 -14.59 -12.35
CA ALA A 2 -14.34 -14.07 -12.20
C ALA A 2 -14.06 -13.92 -10.70
N LYS A 3 -13.26 -14.84 -10.13
CA LYS A 3 -12.80 -14.72 -8.74
C LYS A 3 -12.03 -13.40 -8.68
N SER A 4 -12.50 -12.47 -7.86
CA SER A 4 -11.73 -11.28 -7.50
C SER A 4 -10.37 -11.76 -7.00
N GLN A 5 -9.34 -11.66 -7.84
CA GLN A 5 -8.01 -12.17 -7.54
C GLN A 5 -7.42 -11.23 -6.49
N LYS A 6 -7.52 -11.64 -5.22
CA LYS A 6 -6.77 -11.01 -4.13
C LYS A 6 -5.29 -11.04 -4.49
N ILE A 7 -4.65 -9.87 -4.49
CA ILE A 7 -3.25 -9.68 -4.87
C ILE A 7 -2.38 -10.45 -3.88
N LYS A 8 -1.60 -11.41 -4.38
CA LYS A 8 -0.64 -12.19 -3.58
C LYS A 8 0.75 -11.57 -3.74
N ILE A 9 1.46 -11.39 -2.63
CA ILE A 9 2.85 -10.94 -2.60
C ILE A 9 3.75 -12.18 -2.71
N GLY A 10 4.61 -12.21 -3.73
CA GLY A 10 5.66 -13.20 -3.93
C GLY A 10 7.07 -12.65 -3.67
N SER A 11 7.29 -11.35 -3.92
CA SER A 11 8.56 -10.67 -3.68
C SER A 11 8.37 -9.20 -3.27
N SER A 12 9.48 -8.53 -2.94
CA SER A 12 9.51 -7.08 -2.72
C SER A 12 9.12 -6.27 -3.96
N ASP A 13 9.33 -6.79 -5.16
CA ASP A 13 9.01 -6.09 -6.42
C ASP A 13 7.49 -5.98 -6.61
N ASP A 14 6.73 -6.96 -6.10
CA ASP A 14 5.28 -6.90 -6.07
C ASP A 14 4.82 -5.74 -5.19
N ILE A 15 5.43 -5.57 -4.01
CA ILE A 15 5.13 -4.47 -3.09
C ILE A 15 5.44 -3.14 -3.77
N TYR A 16 6.61 -3.01 -4.41
CA TYR A 16 6.99 -1.80 -5.13
C TYR A 16 5.95 -1.44 -6.20
N SER A 17 5.56 -2.40 -7.04
CA SER A 17 4.59 -2.19 -8.13
C SER A 17 3.21 -1.80 -7.62
N ILE A 18 2.77 -2.42 -6.52
CA ILE A 18 1.49 -2.11 -5.86
C ILE A 18 1.54 -0.69 -5.27
N MET A 19 2.60 -0.37 -4.53
CA MET A 19 2.74 0.93 -3.87
C MET A 19 2.91 2.08 -4.87
N GLN A 20 3.56 1.87 -6.02
CA GLN A 20 3.57 2.84 -7.11
C GLN A 20 2.14 3.21 -7.54
N SER A 21 1.27 2.22 -7.71
CA SER A 21 -0.13 2.45 -8.08
C SER A 21 -0.92 3.19 -7.00
N VAL A 22 -0.59 2.97 -5.72
CA VAL A 22 -1.19 3.68 -4.58
C VAL A 22 -0.73 5.14 -4.55
N VAL A 23 0.58 5.39 -4.64
CA VAL A 23 1.17 6.75 -4.61
C VAL A 23 0.70 7.62 -5.77
N MET A 24 0.50 7.04 -6.96
CA MET A 24 -0.01 7.76 -8.12
C MET A 24 -1.45 8.26 -7.96
N ARG A 25 -2.21 7.69 -7.00
CA ARG A 25 -3.58 8.14 -6.67
C ARG A 25 -3.60 9.26 -5.64
N GLU A 26 -2.50 9.50 -4.93
CA GLU A 26 -2.39 10.58 -3.94
C GLU A 26 -2.22 11.95 -4.60
N GLU A 27 -2.56 13.02 -3.86
CA GLU A 27 -2.30 14.37 -4.31
C GLU A 27 -0.79 14.67 -4.39
N ARG A 28 -0.40 15.53 -5.33
CA ARG A 28 1.02 15.83 -5.56
C ARG A 28 1.73 16.38 -4.32
N ILE A 29 1.03 17.17 -3.50
CA ILE A 29 1.58 17.80 -2.28
C ILE A 29 1.87 16.75 -1.20
N GLU A 30 1.06 15.71 -1.09
CA GLU A 30 1.27 14.63 -0.12
C GLU A 30 2.46 13.74 -0.52
N ARG A 31 2.73 13.58 -1.83
CA ARG A 31 3.87 12.79 -2.32
C ARG A 31 5.24 13.36 -1.96
N ASP A 32 5.35 14.66 -1.73
CA ASP A 32 6.61 15.33 -1.40
C ASP A 32 6.95 15.23 0.10
N ARG A 33 6.09 14.58 0.90
CA ARG A 33 6.29 14.33 2.33
C ARG A 33 6.66 12.87 2.57
N GLU A 34 7.26 12.62 3.74
CA GLU A 34 7.44 11.25 4.21
C GLU A 34 6.07 10.63 4.50
N LEU A 35 5.72 9.61 3.73
CA LEU A 35 4.47 8.88 3.85
C LEU A 35 4.77 7.47 4.36
N PHE A 36 4.02 7.05 5.36
CA PHE A 36 4.12 5.71 5.90
C PHE A 36 2.86 4.92 5.56
N TRP A 37 3.04 3.66 5.16
CA TRP A 37 1.92 2.75 4.93
C TRP A 37 2.12 1.44 5.68
N THR A 38 1.02 0.90 6.18
CA THR A 38 0.92 -0.45 6.73
C THR A 38 0.19 -1.33 5.71
N ILE A 39 0.81 -2.45 5.33
CA ILE A 39 0.20 -3.45 4.45
C ILE A 39 -0.18 -4.66 5.31
N CYS A 40 -1.47 -4.97 5.37
CA CYS A 40 -1.98 -6.14 6.07
C CYS A 40 -2.08 -7.31 5.09
N VAL A 41 -1.60 -8.49 5.51
CA VAL A 41 -1.63 -9.72 4.70
C VAL A 41 -2.29 -10.86 5.44
N ASP A 42 -2.92 -11.78 4.70
CA ASP A 42 -3.39 -13.06 5.24
C ASP A 42 -2.25 -14.10 5.33
N ASN A 43 -2.56 -15.26 5.93
CA ASN A 43 -1.61 -16.37 6.09
C ASN A 43 -1.09 -16.96 4.77
N ALA A 44 -1.64 -16.54 3.62
CA ALA A 44 -1.21 -16.95 2.30
C ALA A 44 -0.56 -15.80 1.51
N TYR A 45 -0.12 -14.75 2.22
CA TYR A 45 0.55 -13.56 1.69
C TYR A 45 -0.33 -12.74 0.73
N ARG A 46 -1.65 -12.78 0.91
CA ARG A 46 -2.56 -11.94 0.12
C ARG A 46 -2.86 -10.65 0.86
N ILE A 47 -2.81 -9.54 0.16
CA ILE A 47 -3.14 -8.23 0.72
C ILE A 47 -4.61 -8.22 1.13
N THR A 48 -4.85 -7.87 2.38
CA THR A 48 -6.19 -7.68 2.95
C THR A 48 -6.50 -6.20 3.15
N ASN A 49 -5.50 -5.38 3.46
CA ASN A 49 -5.64 -3.94 3.54
C ASN A 49 -4.33 -3.19 3.26
N ILE A 50 -4.44 -1.93 2.84
CA ILE A 50 -3.33 -0.97 2.76
C ILE A 50 -3.82 0.31 3.45
N GLU A 51 -3.17 0.67 4.56
CA GLU A 51 -3.55 1.84 5.36
C GLU A 51 -2.40 2.85 5.37
N ARG A 52 -2.72 4.13 5.16
CA ARG A 52 -1.77 5.22 5.30
C ARG A 52 -1.70 5.65 6.75
N VAL A 53 -0.50 5.72 7.33
CA VAL A 53 -0.26 6.29 8.65
C VAL A 53 0.30 7.69 8.45
N SER A 54 -0.48 8.70 8.84
CA SER A 54 0.01 10.09 8.88
C SER A 54 0.81 10.27 10.16
N MET A 55 2.07 10.70 10.05
CA MET A 55 2.80 11.21 11.20
C MET A 55 2.29 12.62 11.48
N GLY A 56 1.40 12.75 12.45
CA GLY A 56 1.00 14.07 12.95
C GLY A 56 2.23 14.76 13.55
N THR A 57 2.47 16.02 13.19
CA THR A 57 3.40 16.86 13.93
C THR A 57 2.81 17.12 15.32
N VAL A 58 3.25 16.34 16.31
CA VAL A 58 3.00 16.67 17.71
C VAL A 58 3.86 17.89 18.01
N ASN A 59 3.21 19.05 18.14
CA ASN A 59 3.81 20.26 18.73
C ASN A 59 3.43 20.31 20.20
#